data_AF-B3E5H1-F1
#
_entry.id   AF-B3E5H1-F1
#
_cell.length_a   1.000
_cell.length_b   1.000
_cell.length_c   1.000
_cell.angle_alpha   90.00
_cell.angle_beta   90.00
_cell.angle_gamma   90.00
#
_symmetry.space_group_name_H-M   'P 1'
#
loop_
_entity.id
_entity.type
_entity.pdbx_description
1 polymer ?
#
loop_
_entity_poly.entity_id
_entity_poly.type
_entity_poly.pdbx_seq_one_letter_code
_entity_poly.pdbx_strand_id
1 'polypeptide(L)'
;MNHQELSRDLKELLTLRWSPVAVRLLKHGEEKPANVFEPSVPLRHCQAITAARRGNSIYMPPAKHACPDGSAIMGLIPMSPKLRSGELYLLFKKLPNIEIARKMIASRSEFATGTYRASVVAPLEDAEFTPDVVIFTLYPEQAMWCCCASSYGSGDRQVFNTSGFNSTCSDLTVQVMKSQRMNISFGCYGARAISDISDFETYLAIPYDQLPALIESLKKLAVKSIPEARRKIYMPPVIDNVSGPEQQEGCHVSVRIQQDRCNGCELCVAFCPDAVLEMRETENGPKAVAVAEEKCSSCYTCVGQCPQKAIQLEQRAN
;
A
#
# COMPACT_ATOMS: atom_id res chain seq x y z
N MET A 1 9.03 -20.20 -5.16
CA MET A 1 9.91 -19.02 -5.29
C MET A 1 10.77 -18.94 -4.05
N ASN A 2 12.08 -18.78 -4.20
CA ASN A 2 12.98 -18.53 -3.06
C ASN A 2 12.97 -17.04 -2.66
N HIS A 3 13.60 -16.68 -1.54
CA HIS A 3 13.57 -15.29 -1.05
C HIS A 3 14.21 -14.28 -2.03
N GLN A 4 15.26 -14.67 -2.75
CA GLN A 4 15.95 -13.81 -3.73
C GLN A 4 15.03 -13.49 -4.92
N GLU A 5 14.33 -14.51 -5.44
CA GLU A 5 13.33 -14.36 -6.50
C GLU A 5 12.17 -13.47 -6.05
N LEU A 6 11.64 -13.71 -4.84
CA LEU A 6 10.57 -12.88 -4.27
C LEU A 6 11.00 -11.41 -4.18
N SER A 7 12.18 -11.14 -3.61
CA SER A 7 12.70 -9.79 -3.44
C SER A 7 12.94 -9.09 -4.80
N ARG A 8 13.55 -9.80 -5.76
CA ARG A 8 13.77 -9.28 -7.12
C ARG A 8 12.45 -8.90 -7.79
N ASP A 9 11.50 -9.82 -7.85
CA ASP A 9 10.22 -9.60 -8.53
C ASP A 9 9.45 -8.43 -7.87
N LEU A 10 9.44 -8.35 -6.54
CA LEU A 10 8.82 -7.23 -5.80
C LEU A 10 9.50 -5.89 -6.12
N LYS A 11 10.83 -5.84 -6.13
CA LYS A 11 11.60 -4.64 -6.46
C LYS A 11 11.34 -4.15 -7.87
N GLU A 12 11.31 -5.06 -8.85
CA GLU A 12 11.09 -4.72 -10.25
C GLU A 12 9.64 -4.26 -10.50
N LEU A 13 8.65 -5.05 -10.07
CA LEU A 13 7.23 -4.77 -10.33
C LEU A 13 6.78 -3.45 -9.67
N LEU A 14 7.21 -3.21 -8.44
CA LEU A 14 6.83 -2.03 -7.68
C LEU A 14 7.83 -0.87 -7.83
N THR A 15 8.98 -1.06 -8.49
CA THR A 15 10.09 -0.08 -8.54
C THR A 15 10.52 0.36 -7.13
N LEU A 16 10.77 -0.62 -6.26
CA LEU A 16 11.09 -0.36 -4.86
C LEU A 16 12.48 0.27 -4.72
N ARG A 17 12.55 1.33 -3.92
CA ARG A 17 13.83 1.96 -3.52
C ARG A 17 14.61 1.10 -2.53
N TRP A 18 13.89 0.43 -1.61
CA TRP A 18 14.47 -0.30 -0.50
C TRP A 18 14.12 -1.78 -0.58
N SER A 19 14.96 -2.63 0.01
CA SER A 19 14.66 -4.05 0.11
C SER A 19 13.45 -4.29 1.02
N PRO A 20 12.51 -5.17 0.63
CA PRO A 20 11.53 -5.71 1.57
C PRO A 20 12.26 -6.35 2.75
N VAL A 21 11.75 -6.14 3.96
CA VAL A 21 12.40 -6.62 5.19
C VAL A 21 11.67 -7.85 5.70
N ALA A 22 12.35 -8.99 5.69
CA ALA A 22 11.94 -10.20 6.38
C ALA A 22 11.99 -9.98 7.89
N VAL A 23 10.92 -10.34 8.60
CA VAL A 23 10.84 -10.29 10.06
C VAL A 23 10.44 -11.65 10.60
N ARG A 24 11.17 -12.12 11.61
CA ARG A 24 10.87 -13.35 12.37
C ARG A 24 10.90 -13.06 13.86
N LEU A 25 9.90 -13.55 14.60
CA LEU A 25 9.97 -13.65 16.06
C LEU A 25 10.37 -15.08 16.45
N LEU A 26 11.54 -15.25 17.08
CA LEU A 26 12.06 -16.56 17.44
C LEU A 26 11.47 -17.03 18.77
N LYS A 27 10.90 -18.24 18.79
CA LYS A 27 10.44 -18.89 20.03
C LYS A 27 11.61 -19.43 20.85
N HIS A 28 11.31 -19.78 22.10
CA HIS A 28 12.22 -20.57 22.92
C HIS A 28 12.49 -21.93 22.26
N GLY A 29 13.76 -22.30 22.13
CA GLY A 29 14.21 -23.53 21.45
C GLY A 29 14.59 -23.36 19.98
N GLU A 30 14.16 -22.29 19.31
CA GLU A 30 14.63 -22.00 17.95
C GLU A 30 16.06 -21.44 17.97
N GLU A 31 16.92 -21.97 17.11
CA GLU A 31 18.30 -21.49 16.98
C GLU A 31 18.36 -20.09 16.36
N LYS A 32 19.45 -19.37 16.65
CA LYS A 32 19.72 -18.10 15.98
C LYS A 32 20.10 -18.42 14.53
N PRO A 33 19.45 -17.82 13.51
CA PRO A 33 19.84 -18.03 12.12
C PRO A 33 21.31 -17.68 11.87
N ALA A 34 21.90 -18.26 10.82
CA ALA A 34 23.22 -17.84 10.36
C ALA A 34 23.15 -16.42 9.77
N ASN A 35 24.32 -15.77 9.67
CA ASN A 35 24.50 -14.46 9.03
C ASN A 35 23.62 -13.30 9.57
N VAL A 36 23.15 -13.41 10.82
CA VAL A 36 22.51 -12.31 11.56
C VAL A 36 23.35 -11.86 12.75
N PHE A 37 23.46 -10.55 12.96
CA PHE A 37 24.38 -9.96 13.91
C PHE A 37 23.65 -9.18 15.00
N GLU A 38 24.19 -9.20 16.21
CA GLU A 38 23.68 -8.33 17.27
C GLU A 38 24.21 -6.92 17.06
N PRO A 39 23.35 -5.88 17.17
CA PRO A 39 23.83 -4.52 17.05
C PRO A 39 24.72 -4.16 18.23
N SER A 40 25.75 -3.33 18.00
CA SER A 40 26.69 -2.89 19.04
C SER A 40 25.98 -2.10 20.14
N VAL A 41 24.92 -1.37 19.79
CA VAL A 41 24.03 -0.64 20.70
C VAL A 41 22.59 -1.14 20.59
N PRO A 42 21.78 -1.05 21.65
CA PRO A 42 20.36 -1.38 21.56
C PRO A 42 19.65 -0.50 20.51
N LEU A 43 18.83 -1.11 19.67
CA LEU A 43 18.04 -0.44 18.64
C LEU A 43 16.55 -0.52 18.98
N ARG A 44 15.76 0.43 18.50
CA ARG A 44 14.30 0.25 18.45
C ARG A 44 13.96 -0.70 17.30
N HIS A 45 12.86 -1.44 17.41
CA HIS A 45 12.43 -2.37 16.34
C HIS A 45 12.30 -1.68 14.97
N CYS A 46 11.73 -0.48 14.93
CA CYS A 46 11.68 0.35 13.72
C CYS A 46 13.06 0.72 13.15
N GLN A 47 14.06 0.99 13.99
CA GLN A 47 15.43 1.28 13.53
C GLN A 47 16.09 0.04 12.95
N ALA A 48 15.83 -1.15 13.51
CA ALA A 48 16.34 -2.40 12.96
C ALA A 48 15.73 -2.69 11.58
N ILE A 49 14.44 -2.43 11.39
CA ILE A 49 13.79 -2.52 10.07
C ILE A 49 14.42 -1.51 9.08
N THR A 50 14.64 -0.27 9.52
CA THR A 50 15.33 0.76 8.72
C THR A 50 16.76 0.37 8.35
N ALA A 51 17.50 -0.30 9.24
CA ALA A 51 18.83 -0.80 8.93
C ALA A 51 18.76 -2.01 7.98
N ALA A 52 17.78 -2.90 8.18
CA ALA A 52 17.59 -4.09 7.37
C ALA A 52 17.18 -3.78 5.94
N ARG A 53 16.34 -2.77 5.71
CA ARG A 53 15.99 -2.34 4.34
C ARG A 53 17.21 -1.83 3.53
N ARG A 54 18.37 -1.67 4.17
CA ARG A 54 19.65 -1.22 3.63
C ARG A 54 20.76 -2.29 3.68
N GLY A 55 20.41 -3.56 3.79
CA GLY A 55 21.39 -4.65 3.71
C GLY A 55 21.90 -5.19 5.05
N ASN A 56 21.26 -4.87 6.19
CA ASN A 56 21.71 -5.37 7.49
C ASN A 56 20.83 -6.51 8.00
N SER A 57 21.45 -7.66 8.28
CA SER A 57 20.80 -8.81 8.91
C SER A 57 21.05 -8.79 10.42
N ILE A 58 19.99 -8.55 11.20
CA ILE A 58 20.07 -8.19 12.62
C ILE A 58 19.29 -9.19 13.48
N TYR A 59 19.95 -9.69 14.52
CA TYR A 59 19.34 -10.48 15.59
C TYR A 59 19.24 -9.62 16.86
N MET A 60 18.03 -9.48 17.41
CA MET A 60 17.74 -8.64 18.58
C MET A 60 17.13 -9.46 19.72
N PRO A 61 17.95 -9.92 20.69
CA PRO A 61 17.44 -10.40 21.97
C PRO A 61 16.90 -9.22 22.81
N PRO A 62 16.19 -9.47 23.93
CA PRO A 62 15.60 -8.43 24.77
C PRO A 62 16.54 -7.26 25.12
N ALA A 63 17.79 -7.56 25.45
CA ALA A 63 18.80 -6.55 25.82
C ALA A 63 19.20 -5.61 24.65
N LYS A 64 18.90 -5.99 23.41
CA LYS A 64 19.18 -5.19 22.21
C LYS A 64 17.97 -4.38 21.73
N HIS A 65 16.85 -4.42 22.46
CA HIS A 65 15.70 -3.57 22.19
C HIS A 65 15.70 -2.31 23.08
N ALA A 66 15.82 -1.13 22.45
CA ALA A 66 15.79 0.16 23.14
C ALA A 66 14.38 0.68 23.45
N CYS A 67 13.33 0.12 22.83
CA CYS A 67 11.95 0.53 23.04
C CYS A 67 11.22 -0.50 23.92
N PRO A 68 11.00 -0.23 25.22
CA PRO A 68 10.36 -1.20 26.12
C PRO A 68 8.93 -1.53 25.70
N ASP A 69 8.22 -0.57 25.12
CA ASP A 69 6.87 -0.78 24.59
C ASP A 69 6.88 -1.73 23.39
N GLY A 70 7.80 -1.53 22.45
CA GLY A 70 7.95 -2.41 21.28
C GLY A 70 8.34 -3.84 21.66
N SER A 71 9.31 -4.02 22.56
CA SER A 71 9.72 -5.35 23.02
C SER A 71 8.64 -6.05 23.85
N ALA A 72 7.86 -5.31 24.65
CA ALA A 72 6.76 -5.88 25.41
C ALA A 72 5.58 -6.31 24.50
N ILE A 73 5.22 -5.48 23.52
CA ILE A 73 4.18 -5.79 22.52
C ILE A 73 4.50 -7.07 21.75
N MET A 74 5.77 -7.25 21.36
CA MET A 74 6.23 -8.44 20.64
C MET A 74 6.40 -9.67 21.56
N GLY A 75 6.05 -9.56 22.85
CA GLY A 75 6.10 -10.67 23.79
C GLY A 75 7.50 -11.05 24.30
N LEU A 76 8.51 -10.18 24.11
CA LEU A 76 9.89 -10.45 24.53
C LEU A 76 10.13 -10.20 26.03
N ILE A 77 9.48 -9.18 26.58
CA ILE A 77 9.64 -8.75 27.98
C ILE A 77 8.28 -8.43 28.61
N PRO A 78 8.17 -8.41 29.94
CA PRO A 78 6.97 -7.91 30.61
C PRO A 78 6.77 -6.42 30.33
N MET A 79 5.51 -6.03 30.15
CA MET A 79 5.13 -4.62 30.08
C MET A 79 5.24 -3.97 31.45
N SER A 80 5.86 -2.79 31.53
CA SER A 80 5.95 -2.07 32.81
C SER A 80 4.56 -1.62 33.30
N PRO A 81 4.33 -1.52 34.62
CA PRO A 81 3.03 -1.10 35.17
C PRO A 81 2.55 0.25 34.63
N LYS A 82 3.45 1.25 34.52
CA LYS A 82 3.13 2.58 33.99
C LYS A 82 2.75 2.59 32.50
N LEU A 83 3.34 1.68 31.74
CA LEU A 83 3.00 1.53 30.32
C LEU A 83 1.66 0.82 30.17
N ARG A 84 1.42 -0.23 30.96
CA ARG A 84 0.17 -1.00 30.99
C ARG A 84 -1.01 -0.15 31.47
N SER A 85 -0.80 0.73 32.45
CA SER A 85 -1.87 1.59 32.99
C SER A 85 -2.28 2.72 32.05
N GLY A 86 -1.39 3.13 31.13
CA GLY A 86 -1.57 4.28 30.24
C GLY A 86 -0.92 5.57 30.74
N GLU A 87 -0.36 5.60 31.95
CA GLU A 87 0.29 6.78 32.55
C GLU A 87 1.41 7.34 31.68
N LEU A 88 2.17 6.47 31.00
CA LEU A 88 3.28 6.91 30.16
C LEU A 88 2.79 7.75 28.95
N TYR A 89 1.61 7.44 28.41
CA TYR A 89 1.03 8.21 27.29
C TYR A 89 0.56 9.60 27.72
N LEU A 90 0.11 9.74 28.97
CA LEU A 90 -0.19 11.04 29.57
C LEU A 90 1.06 11.84 29.85
N LEU A 91 2.09 11.19 30.40
CA LEU A 91 3.37 11.83 30.70
C LEU A 91 4.00 12.44 29.45
N PHE A 92 3.91 11.73 28.31
CA PHE A 92 4.37 12.24 27.02
C PHE A 92 3.38 13.20 26.33
N LYS A 93 2.28 13.58 26.99
CA LYS A 93 1.23 14.46 26.47
C LYS A 93 0.66 14.00 25.13
N LYS A 94 0.60 12.68 24.92
CA LYS A 94 0.08 12.08 23.69
C LYS A 94 -1.44 11.91 23.72
N LEU A 95 -2.00 11.77 24.91
CA LEU A 95 -3.43 11.54 25.14
C LEU A 95 -3.91 12.43 26.29
N PRO A 96 -5.19 12.84 26.28
CA PRO A 96 -5.69 13.84 27.21
C PRO A 96 -6.01 13.29 28.61
N ASN A 97 -6.32 12.00 28.75
CA ASN A 97 -6.64 11.37 30.04
C ASN A 97 -6.36 9.85 30.04
N ILE A 98 -6.42 9.25 31.23
CA ILE A 98 -6.07 7.83 31.46
C ILE A 98 -7.09 6.87 30.83
N GLU A 99 -8.36 7.25 30.77
CA GLU A 99 -9.43 6.43 30.21
C GLU A 99 -9.19 6.21 28.70
N ILE A 100 -8.87 7.29 27.98
CA ILE A 100 -8.52 7.23 26.56
C ILE A 100 -7.23 6.44 26.35
N ALA A 101 -6.23 6.59 27.22
CA ALA A 101 -4.99 5.81 27.15
C ALA A 101 -5.24 4.30 27.32
N ARG A 102 -6.08 3.90 28.28
CA ARG A 102 -6.45 2.50 28.49
C ARG A 102 -7.22 1.92 27.31
N LYS A 103 -8.15 2.69 26.72
CA LYS A 103 -8.88 2.27 25.51
C LYS A 103 -7.92 1.96 24.36
N MET A 104 -6.95 2.86 24.10
CA MET A 104 -5.95 2.66 23.05
C MET A 104 -5.07 1.43 23.33
N ILE A 105 -4.59 1.26 24.57
CA ILE A 105 -3.78 0.09 24.96
C ILE A 105 -4.57 -1.21 24.79
N ALA A 106 -5.85 -1.23 25.19
CA ALA A 106 -6.70 -2.42 25.08
C ALA A 106 -7.01 -2.82 23.63
N SER A 107 -7.07 -1.86 22.70
CA SER A 107 -7.28 -2.14 21.28
C SER A 107 -6.03 -2.63 20.54
N ARG A 108 -4.86 -2.53 21.18
CA ARG A 108 -3.57 -2.82 20.54
C ARG A 108 -3.31 -4.32 20.49
N SER A 109 -2.77 -4.78 19.36
CA SER A 109 -2.32 -6.16 19.21
C SER A 109 -0.98 -6.40 19.89
N GLU A 110 -0.94 -7.36 20.80
CA GLU A 110 0.27 -7.84 21.50
C GLU A 110 0.29 -9.37 21.63
N PHE A 111 1.48 -9.90 21.92
CA PHE A 111 1.72 -11.29 22.33
C PHE A 111 1.90 -11.39 23.84
N ALA A 112 1.64 -12.58 24.39
CA ALA A 112 1.91 -12.84 25.80
C ALA A 112 3.41 -12.69 26.10
N THR A 113 3.74 -12.16 27.28
CA THR A 113 5.12 -12.03 27.73
C THR A 113 5.83 -13.39 27.76
N GLY A 114 7.05 -13.43 27.25
CA GLY A 114 7.88 -14.64 27.19
C GLY A 114 7.52 -15.60 26.05
N THR A 115 6.64 -15.19 25.12
CA THR A 115 6.32 -16.04 23.95
C THR A 115 7.53 -16.18 23.03
N TYR A 116 8.32 -15.12 22.89
CA TYR A 116 9.46 -15.04 21.98
C TYR A 116 10.72 -14.63 22.73
N ARG A 117 11.87 -15.15 22.29
CA ARG A 117 13.18 -14.89 22.89
C ARG A 117 14.00 -13.84 22.15
N ALA A 118 13.66 -13.54 20.90
CA ALA A 118 14.33 -12.54 20.07
C ALA A 118 13.45 -12.17 18.87
N SER A 119 13.74 -11.02 18.27
CA SER A 119 13.32 -10.71 16.90
C SER A 119 14.51 -10.73 15.95
N VAL A 120 14.28 -11.14 14.71
CA VAL A 120 15.28 -11.17 13.65
C VAL A 120 14.72 -10.42 12.46
N VAL A 121 15.55 -9.56 11.88
CA VAL A 121 15.20 -8.80 10.68
C VAL A 121 16.34 -8.87 9.66
N ALA A 122 16.01 -8.97 8.38
CA ALA A 122 16.98 -8.98 7.29
C ALA A 122 16.34 -8.42 6.01
N PRO A 123 17.11 -7.92 5.04
CA PRO A 123 16.63 -7.88 3.65
C PRO A 123 16.05 -9.24 3.27
N LEU A 124 14.91 -9.26 2.58
CA LEU A 124 14.26 -10.51 2.21
C LEU A 124 15.22 -11.41 1.43
N GLU A 125 15.96 -10.85 0.47
CA GLU A 125 16.95 -11.56 -0.34
C GLU A 125 18.08 -12.22 0.45
N ASP A 126 18.38 -11.72 1.66
CA ASP A 126 19.48 -12.19 2.52
C ASP A 126 18.97 -13.01 3.72
N ALA A 127 17.66 -13.25 3.81
CA ALA A 127 17.06 -13.96 4.93
C ALA A 127 17.33 -15.48 4.83
N GLU A 128 18.14 -16.01 5.75
CA GLU A 128 18.39 -17.45 5.90
C GLU A 128 17.40 -18.13 6.89
N PHE A 129 16.21 -17.54 7.03
CA PHE A 129 15.13 -18.03 7.89
C PHE A 129 13.79 -17.77 7.22
N THR A 130 12.78 -18.61 7.50
CA THR A 130 11.42 -18.38 7.02
C THR A 130 10.81 -17.18 7.76
N PRO A 131 10.47 -16.07 7.10
CA PRO A 131 9.89 -14.91 7.76
C PRO A 131 8.47 -15.20 8.25
N ASP A 132 8.06 -14.58 9.36
CA ASP A 132 6.64 -14.56 9.75
C ASP A 132 5.89 -13.52 8.91
N VAL A 133 6.51 -12.36 8.72
CA VAL A 133 5.96 -11.25 7.93
C VAL A 133 7.07 -10.58 7.13
N VAL A 134 6.70 -9.93 6.03
CA VAL A 134 7.59 -9.08 5.26
C VAL A 134 7.08 -7.64 5.30
N ILE A 135 7.93 -6.73 5.78
CA ILE A 135 7.63 -5.31 5.94
C ILE A 135 8.28 -4.52 4.81
N PHE A 136 7.50 -3.66 4.17
CA PHE A 136 7.89 -2.83 3.07
C PHE A 136 7.90 -1.36 3.50
N THR A 137 8.91 -0.60 3.11
CA THR A 137 8.83 0.86 3.07
C THR A 137 8.53 1.31 1.64
N LEU A 138 7.37 1.92 1.46
CA LEU A 138 6.75 2.18 0.16
C LEU A 138 6.42 3.66 -0.01
N TYR A 139 6.33 4.11 -1.26
CA TYR A 139 5.51 5.26 -1.59
C TYR A 139 4.01 4.87 -1.60
N PRO A 140 3.08 5.81 -1.34
CA PRO A 140 1.65 5.51 -1.28
C PRO A 140 1.11 4.78 -2.52
N GLU A 141 1.62 5.11 -3.71
CA GLU A 141 1.26 4.43 -4.96
C GLU A 141 1.64 2.94 -4.95
N GLN A 142 2.83 2.60 -4.45
CA GLN A 142 3.29 1.22 -4.39
C GLN A 142 2.47 0.41 -3.38
N ALA A 143 2.09 1.02 -2.26
CA ALA A 143 1.19 0.40 -1.29
C ALA A 143 -0.20 0.15 -1.90
N MET A 144 -0.72 1.09 -2.69
CA MET A 144 -1.98 0.93 -3.42
C MET A 144 -1.92 -0.25 -4.41
N TRP A 145 -0.81 -0.44 -5.13
CA TRP A 145 -0.66 -1.62 -5.99
C TRP A 145 -0.62 -2.93 -5.24
N CYS A 146 -0.02 -2.99 -4.05
CA CYS A 146 -0.11 -4.17 -3.19
C CYS A 146 -1.57 -4.47 -2.80
N CYS A 147 -2.39 -3.45 -2.50
CA CYS A 147 -3.81 -3.62 -2.24
C CYS A 147 -4.54 -4.15 -3.49
N CYS A 148 -4.35 -3.52 -4.65
CA CYS A 148 -4.94 -3.98 -5.91
C CYS A 148 -4.55 -5.43 -6.23
N ALA A 149 -3.29 -5.80 -6.04
CA ALA A 149 -2.81 -7.16 -6.25
C ALA A 149 -3.41 -8.16 -5.26
N SER A 150 -3.56 -7.78 -4.00
CA SER A 150 -4.21 -8.61 -2.99
C SER A 150 -5.70 -8.83 -3.29
N SER A 151 -6.40 -7.81 -3.79
CA SER A 151 -7.80 -7.94 -4.21
C SER A 151 -7.98 -8.59 -5.57
N TYR A 152 -6.92 -8.75 -6.38
CA TYR A 152 -7.03 -9.19 -7.77
C TYR A 152 -7.73 -10.55 -7.92
N GLY A 153 -7.42 -11.50 -7.02
CA GLY A 153 -7.96 -12.85 -7.08
C GLY A 153 -9.30 -13.03 -6.38
N SER A 154 -9.59 -12.23 -5.34
CA SER A 154 -10.77 -12.44 -4.49
C SER A 154 -11.83 -11.34 -4.57
N GLY A 155 -11.46 -10.13 -5.03
CA GLY A 155 -12.31 -8.94 -4.97
C GLY A 155 -12.47 -8.36 -3.56
N ASP A 156 -11.85 -8.96 -2.54
CA ASP A 156 -12.03 -8.53 -1.15
C ASP A 156 -11.38 -7.17 -0.89
N ARG A 157 -12.04 -6.38 -0.04
CA ARG A 157 -11.50 -5.11 0.45
C ARG A 157 -10.58 -5.34 1.64
N GLN A 158 -9.41 -4.72 1.64
CA GLN A 158 -8.52 -4.73 2.80
C GLN A 158 -9.14 -3.95 3.96
N VAL A 159 -9.00 -4.51 5.17
CA VAL A 159 -9.36 -3.85 6.43
C VAL A 159 -8.08 -3.66 7.22
N PHE A 160 -7.68 -2.39 7.37
CA PHE A 160 -6.45 -2.03 8.06
C PHE A 160 -6.71 -1.64 9.51
N ASN A 161 -5.84 -2.12 10.40
CA ASN A 161 -5.85 -1.84 11.83
C ASN A 161 -4.63 -0.99 12.17
N THR A 162 -4.78 0.32 12.15
CA THR A 162 -3.69 1.28 12.39
C THR A 162 -4.18 2.46 13.19
N SER A 163 -3.33 3.00 14.07
CA SER A 163 -3.68 4.10 14.98
C SER A 163 -2.67 5.25 14.98
N GLY A 164 -1.57 5.13 14.22
CA GLY A 164 -0.43 6.05 14.35
C GLY A 164 0.38 5.86 15.65
N PHE A 165 -0.01 4.93 16.52
CA PHE A 165 0.78 4.44 17.65
C PHE A 165 1.24 3.02 17.39
N ASN A 166 2.39 2.64 17.97
CA ASN A 166 2.87 1.25 17.94
C ASN A 166 2.99 0.58 16.55
N SER A 167 3.42 1.36 15.55
CA SER A 167 3.57 0.97 14.13
C SER A 167 4.29 -0.37 13.88
N THR A 168 5.62 -0.39 13.75
CA THR A 168 6.29 -1.61 13.24
C THR A 168 6.16 -2.82 14.16
N CYS A 169 6.06 -2.60 15.47
CA CYS A 169 5.89 -3.68 16.45
C CYS A 169 4.45 -4.21 16.49
N SER A 170 3.44 -3.36 16.72
CA SER A 170 2.05 -3.81 16.83
C SER A 170 1.40 -3.94 15.46
N ASP A 171 1.29 -2.86 14.70
CA ASP A 171 0.51 -2.82 13.44
C ASP A 171 1.08 -3.75 12.36
N LEU A 172 2.41 -3.82 12.24
CA LEU A 172 3.05 -4.50 11.10
C LEU A 172 3.60 -5.88 11.43
N THR A 173 4.04 -6.10 12.67
CA THR A 173 4.53 -7.42 13.10
C THR A 173 3.40 -8.20 13.75
N VAL A 174 2.96 -7.81 14.95
CA VAL A 174 2.02 -8.62 15.74
C VAL A 174 0.64 -8.73 15.10
N GLN A 175 0.06 -7.62 14.62
CA GLN A 175 -1.27 -7.60 14.02
C GLN A 175 -1.32 -8.46 12.76
N VAL A 176 -0.28 -8.41 11.91
CA VAL A 176 -0.22 -9.22 10.69
C VAL A 176 -0.02 -10.70 11.03
N MET A 177 0.88 -11.02 11.97
CA MET A 177 1.07 -12.40 12.45
C MET A 177 -0.21 -12.99 13.06
N LYS A 178 -1.01 -12.21 13.80
CA LYS A 178 -2.23 -12.70 14.44
C LYS A 178 -3.41 -12.79 13.48
N SER A 179 -3.58 -11.81 12.60
CA SER A 179 -4.71 -11.76 11.68
C SER A 179 -4.49 -12.54 10.39
N GLN A 180 -3.23 -12.85 10.05
CA GLN A 180 -2.83 -13.41 8.75
C GLN A 180 -3.37 -12.58 7.58
N ARG A 181 -3.46 -11.27 7.77
CA ARG A 181 -3.90 -10.30 6.76
C ARG A 181 -2.89 -9.17 6.68
N MET A 182 -2.71 -8.67 5.46
CA MET A 182 -1.91 -7.47 5.19
C MET A 182 -2.36 -6.30 6.08
N ASN A 183 -1.40 -5.51 6.57
CA ASN A 183 -1.71 -4.29 7.29
C ASN A 183 -0.81 -3.12 6.90
N ILE A 184 -1.32 -1.89 7.07
CA ILE A 184 -0.60 -0.65 6.78
C ILE A 184 -0.25 0.08 8.08
N SER A 185 0.81 0.87 8.06
CA SER A 185 1.09 1.81 9.13
C SER A 185 1.78 3.05 8.61
N PHE A 186 1.39 4.21 9.14
CA PHE A 186 1.98 5.49 8.74
C PHE A 186 3.33 5.75 9.42
N GLY A 187 3.88 4.80 10.18
CA GLY A 187 4.98 5.07 11.10
C GLY A 187 4.45 5.77 12.34
N CYS A 188 4.73 5.21 13.52
CA CYS A 188 4.24 5.82 14.75
C CYS A 188 5.08 7.04 15.11
N TYR A 189 4.55 7.90 15.99
CA TYR A 189 5.28 9.07 16.51
C TYR A 189 6.73 8.71 16.90
N GLY A 190 6.92 7.62 17.66
CA GLY A 190 8.24 7.20 18.10
C GLY A 190 9.14 6.70 16.96
N ALA A 191 8.57 6.08 15.91
CA ALA A 191 9.33 5.66 14.75
C ALA A 191 9.76 6.87 13.91
N ARG A 192 8.83 7.78 13.59
CA ARG A 192 9.14 8.99 12.81
C ARG A 192 10.12 9.93 13.52
N ALA A 193 10.12 9.96 14.85
CA ALA A 193 11.05 10.81 15.61
C ALA A 193 12.51 10.30 15.64
N ILE A 194 12.79 9.05 15.25
CA ILE A 194 14.09 8.41 15.50
C ILE A 194 14.62 7.54 14.34
N SER A 195 13.85 7.48 13.26
CA SER A 195 14.24 6.80 12.02
C SER A 195 14.11 7.77 10.86
N ASP A 196 14.59 7.36 9.70
CA ASP A 196 14.63 8.16 8.48
C ASP A 196 13.48 7.85 7.51
N ILE A 197 12.34 7.49 8.06
CA ILE A 197 11.10 7.37 7.29
C ILE A 197 10.73 8.77 6.82
N SER A 198 10.64 8.97 5.50
CA SER A 198 10.26 10.27 4.96
C SER A 198 8.75 10.54 5.10
N ASP A 199 8.33 11.79 4.93
CA ASP A 199 6.91 12.17 4.91
C ASP A 199 6.16 11.60 3.71
N PHE A 200 6.88 11.18 2.66
CA PHE A 200 6.33 10.53 1.48
C PHE A 200 6.36 9.01 1.55
N GLU A 201 6.88 8.44 2.64
CA GLU A 201 6.96 6.98 2.85
C GLU A 201 5.84 6.50 3.79
N THR A 202 5.27 5.35 3.43
CA THR A 202 4.35 4.56 4.25
C THR A 202 4.91 3.16 4.45
N TYR A 203 4.49 2.49 5.52
CA TYR A 203 4.80 1.08 5.69
C TYR A 203 3.62 0.19 5.34
N LEU A 204 3.93 -0.97 4.79
CA LEU A 204 3.00 -2.06 4.58
C LEU A 204 3.63 -3.36 5.05
N ALA A 205 2.86 -4.28 5.59
CA ALA A 205 3.33 -5.60 5.95
C ALA A 205 2.39 -6.68 5.43
N ILE A 206 2.97 -7.76 4.93
CA ILE A 206 2.25 -8.87 4.29
C ILE A 206 2.75 -10.18 4.94
N PRO A 207 1.85 -11.12 5.27
CA PRO A 207 2.24 -12.48 5.66
C PRO A 207 3.16 -13.11 4.60
N TYR A 208 4.24 -13.77 5.03
CA TYR A 208 5.26 -14.27 4.11
C TYR A 208 4.69 -15.24 3.06
N ASP A 209 3.79 -16.13 3.49
CA ASP A 209 3.13 -17.13 2.66
C ASP A 209 2.24 -16.55 1.56
N GLN A 210 1.82 -15.29 1.68
CA GLN A 210 0.99 -14.60 0.70
C GLN A 210 1.80 -13.88 -0.40
N LEU A 211 3.12 -13.75 -0.24
CA LEU A 211 3.95 -13.05 -1.22
C LEU A 211 3.94 -13.68 -2.63
N PRO A 212 4.02 -15.01 -2.81
CA PRO A 212 3.96 -15.60 -4.14
C PRO A 212 2.67 -15.24 -4.88
N ALA A 213 1.51 -15.36 -4.21
CA ALA A 213 0.22 -15.01 -4.80
C ALA A 213 0.12 -13.53 -5.15
N LEU A 214 0.63 -12.65 -4.27
CA LEU A 214 0.69 -11.21 -4.51
C LEU A 214 1.51 -10.89 -5.77
N ILE A 215 2.69 -11.50 -5.92
CA ILE A 215 3.58 -11.27 -7.06
C ILE A 215 2.91 -11.70 -8.37
N GLU A 216 2.22 -12.85 -8.39
CA GLU A 216 1.51 -13.29 -9.58
C GLU A 216 0.40 -12.32 -9.99
N SER A 217 -0.33 -11.76 -9.03
CA SER A 217 -1.29 -10.68 -9.28
C SER A 217 -0.61 -9.39 -9.77
N LEU A 218 0.51 -9.00 -9.17
CA LEU A 218 1.30 -7.84 -9.60
C LEU A 218 1.81 -8.00 -11.04
N LYS A 219 2.28 -9.20 -11.42
CA LYS A 219 2.70 -9.48 -12.81
C LYS A 219 1.56 -9.25 -13.81
N LYS A 220 0.34 -9.68 -13.48
CA LYS A 220 -0.85 -9.44 -14.32
C LYS A 220 -1.19 -7.94 -14.41
N LEU A 221 -1.16 -7.22 -13.30
CA LEU A 221 -1.38 -5.78 -13.26
C LEU A 221 -0.29 -4.99 -13.99
N ALA A 222 0.95 -5.50 -13.99
CA ALA A 222 2.10 -4.90 -14.66
C ALA A 222 2.01 -4.94 -16.19
N VAL A 223 1.19 -5.83 -16.77
CA VAL A 223 0.97 -5.89 -18.22
C VAL A 223 0.34 -4.59 -18.76
N LYS A 224 -0.55 -3.96 -17.97
CA LYS A 224 -1.34 -2.81 -18.44
C LYS A 224 -1.54 -1.73 -17.38
N SER A 225 -2.19 -2.05 -16.27
CA SER A 225 -2.68 -1.09 -15.29
C SER A 225 -1.58 -0.27 -14.63
N ILE A 226 -0.49 -0.92 -14.21
CA ILE A 226 0.63 -0.22 -13.55
C ILE A 226 1.33 0.75 -14.51
N PRO A 227 1.77 0.34 -15.73
CA PRO A 227 2.33 1.27 -16.70
C PRO A 227 1.38 2.41 -17.08
N GLU A 228 0.09 2.11 -17.31
CA GLU A 228 -0.90 3.12 -17.69
C GLU A 228 -1.06 4.22 -16.63
N ALA A 229 -1.20 3.85 -15.36
CA ALA A 229 -1.29 4.80 -14.27
C ALA A 229 -0.02 5.65 -14.12
N ARG A 230 1.15 5.01 -14.25
CA ARG A 230 2.46 5.68 -14.12
C ARG A 230 2.79 6.61 -15.28
N ARG A 231 2.25 6.35 -16.49
CA ARG A 231 2.36 7.28 -17.63
C ARG A 231 1.71 8.63 -17.38
N LYS A 232 0.86 8.76 -16.35
CA LYS A 232 0.21 10.01 -15.91
C LYS A 232 -0.23 10.88 -17.09
N ILE A 233 -1.28 10.45 -17.78
CA ILE A 233 -1.99 11.36 -18.68
C ILE A 233 -2.75 12.34 -17.78
N TYR A 234 -2.09 13.43 -17.41
CA TYR A 234 -2.74 14.53 -16.70
C TYR A 234 -3.79 15.11 -17.65
N MET A 235 -5.05 14.79 -17.37
CA MET A 235 -6.17 15.54 -17.90
C MET A 235 -6.37 16.69 -16.93
N PRO A 236 -5.98 17.94 -17.29
CA PRO A 236 -6.42 19.06 -16.49
C PRO A 236 -7.94 18.96 -16.37
N PRO A 237 -8.54 19.21 -15.19
CA PRO A 237 -9.88 19.74 -15.22
C PRO A 237 -9.75 21.01 -16.07
N VAL A 238 -10.25 21.01 -17.31
CA VAL A 238 -10.17 22.18 -18.20
C VAL A 238 -11.14 23.23 -17.66
N ILE A 239 -10.86 23.77 -16.47
CA ILE A 239 -11.71 24.72 -15.77
C ILE A 239 -10.86 25.53 -14.79
N ASP A 240 -9.95 26.37 -15.30
CA ASP A 240 -9.33 27.43 -14.47
C ASP A 240 -10.36 28.50 -14.03
N ASN A 241 -11.57 28.49 -14.61
CA ASN A 241 -12.74 29.29 -14.22
C ASN A 241 -14.01 28.42 -14.19
N VAL A 242 -14.50 28.07 -12.99
CA VAL A 242 -15.76 27.30 -12.80
C VAL A 242 -16.99 28.08 -13.27
N SER A 243 -16.86 29.40 -13.40
CA SER A 243 -17.82 30.28 -14.04
C SER A 243 -17.55 30.35 -15.55
N GLY A 244 -17.98 29.33 -16.29
CA GLY A 244 -18.32 29.53 -17.71
C GLY A 244 -19.62 30.35 -17.82
N PRO A 245 -19.91 31.02 -18.96
CA PRO A 245 -21.23 31.58 -19.18
C PRO A 245 -22.29 30.49 -18.94
N GLU A 246 -23.41 30.85 -18.30
CA GLU A 246 -24.57 29.96 -18.16
C GLU A 246 -24.81 29.21 -19.47
N GLN A 247 -25.06 27.90 -19.40
CA GLN A 247 -25.38 27.09 -20.58
C GLN A 247 -26.41 27.85 -21.42
N GLN A 248 -26.00 28.33 -22.59
CA GLN A 248 -26.91 29.02 -23.50
C GLN A 248 -28.02 28.03 -23.86
N GLU A 249 -29.27 28.40 -23.58
CA GLU A 249 -30.44 27.64 -24.02
C GLU A 249 -30.33 27.41 -25.55
N GLY A 250 -30.29 26.14 -25.97
CA GLY A 250 -30.14 25.75 -27.37
C GLY A 250 -28.75 25.29 -27.82
N CYS A 251 -27.82 24.97 -26.91
CA CYS A 251 -26.56 24.31 -27.26
C CYS A 251 -26.69 22.77 -27.18
N HIS A 252 -26.34 22.04 -28.23
CA HIS A 252 -26.26 20.57 -28.23
C HIS A 252 -24.81 20.10 -28.26
N VAL A 253 -24.57 18.91 -27.70
CA VAL A 253 -23.24 18.29 -27.63
C VAL A 253 -23.09 17.37 -28.83
N SER A 254 -22.02 17.55 -29.59
CA SER A 254 -21.65 16.62 -30.68
C SER A 254 -20.43 15.81 -30.29
N VAL A 255 -20.44 14.52 -30.60
CA VAL A 255 -19.42 13.55 -30.18
C VAL A 255 -18.61 13.13 -31.40
N ARG A 256 -17.48 13.81 -31.62
CA ARG A 256 -16.64 13.57 -32.78
C ARG A 256 -15.63 12.44 -32.50
N ILE A 257 -15.64 11.42 -33.35
CA ILE A 257 -14.72 10.26 -33.25
C ILE A 257 -13.85 10.18 -34.51
N GLN A 258 -12.53 10.25 -34.33
CA GLN A 258 -11.52 10.07 -35.38
C GLN A 258 -11.37 8.57 -35.67
N GLN A 259 -12.06 8.11 -36.72
CA GLN A 259 -12.22 6.69 -37.07
C GLN A 259 -10.90 6.00 -37.45
N ASP A 260 -9.97 6.75 -38.02
CA ASP A 260 -8.60 6.35 -38.34
C ASP A 260 -7.77 6.02 -37.09
N ARG A 261 -8.00 6.74 -35.99
CA ARG A 261 -7.29 6.51 -34.71
C ARG A 261 -7.99 5.54 -33.78
N CYS A 262 -9.30 5.36 -33.92
CA CYS A 262 -10.04 4.40 -33.10
C CYS A 262 -9.52 2.98 -33.35
N ASN A 263 -9.10 2.26 -32.30
CA ASN A 263 -8.60 0.89 -32.40
C ASN A 263 -9.63 -0.17 -31.96
N GLY A 264 -10.89 0.22 -31.75
CA GLY A 264 -11.97 -0.71 -31.43
C GLY A 264 -11.99 -1.27 -30.00
N CYS A 265 -11.27 -0.68 -29.05
CA CYS A 265 -11.13 -1.24 -27.69
C CYS A 265 -12.37 -1.19 -26.77
N GLU A 266 -13.50 -0.66 -27.25
CA GLU A 266 -14.81 -0.60 -26.56
C GLU A 266 -14.88 0.21 -25.24
N LEU A 267 -13.75 0.68 -24.69
CA LEU A 267 -13.73 1.43 -23.42
C LEU A 267 -14.71 2.61 -23.39
N CYS A 268 -14.81 3.37 -24.48
CA CYS A 268 -15.73 4.51 -24.54
C CYS A 268 -17.21 4.11 -24.46
N VAL A 269 -17.58 2.94 -24.98
CA VAL A 269 -18.93 2.37 -24.90
C VAL A 269 -19.17 1.88 -23.46
N ALA A 270 -18.24 1.10 -22.92
CA ALA A 270 -18.35 0.53 -21.58
C ALA A 270 -18.43 1.58 -20.45
N PHE A 271 -17.76 2.72 -20.61
CA PHE A 271 -17.71 3.79 -19.61
C PHE A 271 -18.70 4.95 -19.85
N CYS A 272 -19.50 4.92 -20.92
CA CYS A 272 -20.51 5.96 -21.16
C CYS A 272 -21.74 5.73 -20.27
N PRO A 273 -22.03 6.59 -19.27
CA PRO A 273 -23.17 6.38 -18.38
C PRO A 273 -24.53 6.51 -19.09
N ASP A 274 -24.57 7.30 -20.16
CA ASP A 274 -25.79 7.60 -20.92
C ASP A 274 -25.95 6.73 -22.18
N ALA A 275 -25.05 5.75 -22.39
CA ALA A 275 -25.04 4.84 -23.54
C ALA A 275 -25.10 5.57 -24.91
N VAL A 276 -24.38 6.68 -25.05
CA VAL A 276 -24.31 7.51 -26.27
C VAL A 276 -23.58 6.82 -27.42
N LEU A 277 -22.69 5.88 -27.09
CA LEU A 277 -21.72 5.28 -28.00
C LEU A 277 -22.01 3.79 -28.21
N GLU A 278 -21.84 3.30 -29.43
CA GLU A 278 -21.92 1.87 -29.78
C GLU A 278 -20.71 1.45 -30.62
N MET A 279 -20.41 0.14 -30.60
CA MET A 279 -19.45 -0.46 -31.51
C MET A 279 -20.14 -0.88 -32.81
N ARG A 280 -19.60 -0.48 -33.95
CA ARG A 280 -20.06 -0.90 -35.29
C ARG A 280 -18.91 -1.53 -36.07
N GLU A 281 -19.22 -2.58 -36.80
CA GLU A 281 -18.28 -3.20 -37.72
C GLU A 281 -18.02 -2.30 -38.94
N THR A 282 -16.75 -2.16 -39.31
CA THR A 282 -16.30 -1.40 -40.48
C THR A 282 -15.27 -2.21 -41.26
N GLU A 283 -14.92 -1.77 -42.47
CA GLU A 283 -13.86 -2.41 -43.28
C GLU A 283 -12.51 -2.49 -42.56
N ASN A 284 -12.26 -1.61 -41.59
CA ASN A 284 -11.03 -1.55 -40.79
C ASN A 284 -11.23 -2.11 -39.35
N GLY A 285 -12.18 -3.02 -39.17
CA GLY A 285 -12.53 -3.64 -37.89
C GLY A 285 -13.57 -2.86 -37.08
N PRO A 286 -13.84 -3.25 -35.82
CA PRO A 286 -14.86 -2.61 -34.99
C PRO A 286 -14.45 -1.18 -34.60
N LYS A 287 -15.38 -0.24 -34.77
CA LYS A 287 -15.18 1.19 -34.46
C LYS A 287 -16.31 1.75 -33.62
N ALA A 288 -15.98 2.71 -32.76
CA ALA A 288 -16.97 3.41 -31.96
C ALA A 288 -17.72 4.46 -32.82
N VAL A 289 -19.03 4.54 -32.64
CA VAL A 289 -19.92 5.50 -33.29
C VAL A 289 -20.86 6.10 -32.24
N ALA A 290 -21.09 7.42 -32.33
CA ALA A 290 -22.09 8.07 -31.50
C ALA A 290 -23.48 7.91 -32.13
N VAL A 291 -24.39 7.28 -31.40
CA VAL A 291 -25.73 6.91 -31.89
C VAL A 291 -26.85 7.68 -31.19
N ALA A 292 -26.57 8.26 -30.02
CA ALA A 292 -27.52 9.01 -29.21
C ALA A 292 -26.86 10.26 -28.61
N GLU A 293 -26.27 11.10 -29.47
CA GLU A 293 -25.56 12.33 -29.06
C GLU A 293 -26.43 13.27 -28.22
N GLU A 294 -27.75 13.27 -28.46
CA GLU A 294 -28.74 14.04 -27.71
C GLU A 294 -28.82 13.69 -26.23
N LYS A 295 -28.33 12.51 -25.83
CA LYS A 295 -28.29 12.06 -24.44
C LYS A 295 -26.97 12.38 -23.74
N CYS A 296 -26.01 13.00 -24.44
CA CYS A 296 -24.67 13.20 -23.90
C CYS A 296 -24.66 14.21 -22.74
N SER A 297 -24.36 13.75 -21.53
CA SER A 297 -24.17 14.60 -20.34
C SER A 297 -22.89 15.43 -20.31
N SER A 298 -22.03 15.34 -21.35
CA SER A 298 -20.71 15.99 -21.38
C SER A 298 -19.81 15.69 -20.17
N CYS A 299 -19.86 14.46 -19.63
CA CYS A 299 -19.01 14.06 -18.52
C CYS A 299 -17.53 13.83 -18.89
N TYR A 300 -17.19 13.87 -20.19
CA TYR A 300 -15.83 13.63 -20.74
C TYR A 300 -15.22 12.25 -20.44
N THR A 301 -15.96 11.32 -19.83
CA THR A 301 -15.45 9.97 -19.51
C THR A 301 -14.96 9.23 -20.76
N CYS A 302 -15.70 9.27 -21.87
CA CYS A 302 -15.28 8.64 -23.12
C CYS A 302 -13.97 9.23 -23.69
N VAL A 303 -13.77 10.55 -23.57
CA VAL A 303 -12.54 11.24 -23.98
C VAL A 303 -11.38 10.77 -23.11
N GLY A 304 -11.56 10.69 -21.80
CA GLY A 304 -10.51 10.28 -20.87
C GLY A 304 -10.15 8.80 -20.91
N GLN A 305 -11.11 7.93 -21.23
CA GLN A 305 -10.90 6.48 -21.33
C GLN A 305 -10.36 6.05 -22.70
N CYS A 306 -10.32 6.94 -23.71
CA CYS A 306 -9.83 6.59 -25.04
C CYS A 306 -8.29 6.54 -25.08
N PRO A 307 -7.65 5.35 -25.16
CA PRO A 307 -6.18 5.26 -25.17
C PRO A 307 -5.56 5.88 -26.43
N GLN A 308 -6.34 5.97 -27.52
CA GLN A 308 -5.92 6.54 -28.80
C GLN A 308 -6.16 8.05 -28.89
N LYS A 309 -6.82 8.66 -27.88
CA LYS A 309 -7.25 10.08 -27.88
C LYS A 309 -8.02 10.44 -29.16
N ALA A 310 -8.92 9.54 -29.58
CA ALA A 310 -9.68 9.65 -30.82
C ALA A 310 -11.03 10.37 -30.67
N ILE A 311 -11.46 10.67 -29.45
CA ILE A 311 -12.79 11.23 -29.16
C ILE A 311 -12.66 12.69 -28.71
N GLN A 312 -13.52 13.55 -29.23
CA GLN A 312 -13.68 14.95 -28.82
C GLN A 312 -15.16 15.27 -28.61
N LEU A 313 -15.47 16.07 -27.60
CA LEU A 313 -16.81 16.64 -27.39
C LEU A 313 -16.77 18.09 -27.83
N GLU A 314 -17.70 18.48 -28.70
CA GLU A 314 -17.86 19.86 -29.17
C GLU A 314 -19.24 20.36 -28.75
N GLN A 315 -19.30 21.55 -28.15
CA GLN A 315 -20.55 22.28 -27.93
C GLN A 315 -20.92 23.04 -29.21
N ARG A 316 -22.12 22.80 -29.74
CA ARG A 316 -22.65 23.48 -30.92
C ARG A 316 -23.88 24.29 -30.53
N ALA A 317 -23.84 25.59 -30.79
CA ALA A 317 -25.03 26.41 -30.78
C ALA A 317 -25.97 25.96 -31.92
N ASN A 318 -27.28 26.00 -31.68
CA ASN A 318 -28.29 25.90 -32.72
C ASN A 318 -28.14 26.99 -33.79
#